data_AF-A0A817NFS7-F1
#
_entry.id   AF-A0A817NFS7-F1
#
_cell.length_a   1.000
_cell.length_b   1.000
_cell.length_c   1.000
_cell.angle_alpha   90.00
_cell.angle_beta   90.00
_cell.angle_gamma   90.00
#
_symmetry.space_group_name_H-M   'P 1'
#
loop_
_entity.id
_entity.type
_entity.pdbx_description
1 polymer ?
#
loop_
_entity_poly.entity_id
_entity_poly.type
_entity_poly.pdbx_seq_one_letter_code
_entity_poly.pdbx_strand_id
1 'polypeptide(L)'
;MLSGRIKESVIQEAYANSIRFLSKNIEDYYNAVTDKFNRALASQDGLKEEDIVEYSNSVEYIQSVQLPLGPHLELGLVTPAALIQNVTIELEKGRQCLENINLDSHLIETHLGNLCMLKSTFQEFESNYIDSCKYFEDCYTKLVKSANGPIAA
;
A
#
# COMPACT_ATOMS: atom_id res chain seq x y z
N MET A 1 -16.92 -52.58 18.64
CA MET A 1 -17.02 -52.00 17.29
C MET A 1 -17.39 -50.53 17.43
N LEU A 2 -16.40 -49.63 17.41
CA LEU A 2 -16.66 -48.20 17.28
C LEU A 2 -17.00 -47.94 15.83
N SER A 3 -18.28 -47.81 15.49
CA SER A 3 -18.71 -47.33 14.17
C SER A 3 -18.28 -45.86 14.05
N GLY A 4 -17.03 -45.68 13.64
CA GLY A 4 -16.34 -44.39 13.47
C GLY A 4 -16.95 -43.55 12.35
N ARG A 5 -18.16 -43.04 12.59
CA ARG A 5 -18.77 -42.00 11.77
C ARG A 5 -18.60 -40.68 12.49
N ILE A 6 -17.70 -39.85 11.99
CA ILE A 6 -17.64 -38.44 12.37
C ILE A 6 -19.02 -37.86 12.06
N LYS A 7 -19.65 -37.23 13.05
CA LYS A 7 -20.96 -36.58 12.85
C LYS A 7 -20.76 -35.39 11.90
N GLU A 8 -21.71 -35.19 10.99
CA GLU A 8 -21.69 -34.05 10.06
C GLU A 8 -21.53 -32.71 10.79
N SER A 9 -22.12 -32.56 11.98
CA SER A 9 -21.96 -31.39 12.83
C SER A 9 -20.50 -31.10 13.21
N VAL A 10 -19.69 -32.15 13.43
CA VAL A 10 -18.26 -32.02 13.76
C VAL A 10 -17.47 -31.57 12.54
N ILE A 11 -17.84 -32.03 11.34
CA ILE A 11 -17.22 -31.59 10.08
C ILE A 11 -17.54 -30.12 9.81
N GLN A 12 -18.80 -29.72 9.99
CA GLN A 12 -19.23 -28.34 9.81
C GLN A 12 -18.55 -27.39 10.82
N GLU A 13 -18.42 -27.81 12.08
CA GLU A 13 -17.73 -27.03 13.12
C GLU A 13 -16.22 -26.89 12.81
N ALA A 14 -15.55 -27.98 12.45
CA ALA A 14 -14.14 -27.95 12.07
C ALA A 14 -13.90 -27.07 10.84
N TYR A 15 -14.80 -27.12 9.86
CA TYR A 15 -14.76 -26.27 8.69
C TYR A 15 -14.90 -24.79 9.06
N ALA A 16 -15.94 -24.43 9.83
CA ALA A 16 -16.17 -23.06 10.26
C ALA A 16 -14.99 -22.49 11.08
N ASN A 17 -14.39 -23.30 11.95
CA ASN A 17 -13.21 -22.90 12.72
C ASN A 17 -11.99 -22.70 11.82
N SER A 18 -11.81 -23.55 10.81
CA SER A 18 -10.71 -23.41 9.84
C SER A 18 -10.86 -22.13 9.01
N ILE A 19 -12.07 -21.84 8.54
CA ILE A 19 -12.37 -20.60 7.82
C ILE A 19 -12.06 -19.38 8.69
N ARG A 20 -12.55 -19.33 9.93
CA ARG A 20 -12.29 -18.21 10.85
C ARG A 20 -10.79 -18.02 11.10
N PHE A 21 -10.06 -19.13 11.32
CA PHE A 21 -8.62 -19.09 11.52
C PHE A 21 -7.88 -18.54 10.29
N LEU A 22 -8.23 -19.02 9.10
CA LEU A 22 -7.63 -18.54 7.86
C LEU A 22 -7.95 -17.06 7.62
N SER A 23 -9.21 -16.65 7.80
CA SER A 23 -9.62 -15.25 7.67
C SER A 23 -8.81 -14.33 8.59
N LYS A 24 -8.70 -14.70 9.87
CA LYS A 24 -7.91 -13.94 10.83
C LYS A 24 -6.42 -13.87 10.47
N ASN A 25 -5.81 -14.98 10.04
CA ASN A 25 -4.40 -14.97 9.66
C ASN A 25 -4.12 -14.07 8.46
N ILE A 26 -5.04 -14.01 7.49
CA ILE A 26 -4.92 -13.10 6.33
C ILE A 26 -4.97 -11.65 6.79
N GLU A 27 -5.87 -11.32 7.72
CA GLU A 27 -5.98 -9.99 8.30
C GLU A 27 -4.75 -9.60 9.13
N ASP A 28 -4.26 -10.50 10.00
CA ASP A 28 -3.06 -10.29 10.78
C ASP A 28 -1.83 -10.09 9.87
N TYR A 29 -1.72 -10.89 8.80
CA TYR A 29 -0.66 -10.78 7.80
C TYR A 29 -0.73 -9.43 7.05
N TYR A 30 -1.92 -9.05 6.60
CA TYR A 30 -2.15 -7.76 5.95
C TYR A 30 -1.68 -6.61 6.82
N ASN A 31 -2.13 -6.55 8.07
CA ASN A 31 -1.79 -5.49 9.01
C ASN A 31 -0.28 -5.42 9.24
N ALA A 32 0.39 -6.57 9.39
CA ALA A 32 1.84 -6.61 9.59
C ALA A 32 2.61 -6.06 8.38
N VAL A 33 2.19 -6.43 7.17
CA VAL A 33 2.84 -6.00 5.93
C VAL A 33 2.59 -4.52 5.67
N THR A 34 1.35 -4.04 5.77
CA THR A 34 1.03 -2.62 5.55
C THR A 34 1.71 -1.74 6.59
N ASP A 35 1.72 -2.12 7.87
CA ASP A 35 2.42 -1.36 8.90
C ASP A 35 3.92 -1.23 8.62
N LYS A 36 4.55 -2.31 8.17
CA LYS A 36 5.97 -2.29 7.81
C LYS A 36 6.22 -1.40 6.59
N PHE A 37 5.44 -1.59 5.54
CA PHE A 37 5.59 -0.84 4.30
C PHE A 37 5.32 0.65 4.50
N ASN A 38 4.27 1.00 5.22
CA ASN A 38 3.89 2.39 5.50
C ASN A 38 4.98 3.11 6.30
N ARG A 39 5.66 2.42 7.24
CA ARG A 39 6.82 2.99 7.93
C ARG A 39 8.00 3.28 7.01
N ALA A 40 8.28 2.39 6.06
CA ALA A 40 9.35 2.62 5.07
C ALA A 40 8.98 3.77 4.13
N LEU A 41 7.74 3.79 3.63
CA LEU A 41 7.21 4.83 2.76
C LEU A 41 7.24 6.23 3.39
N ALA A 42 6.97 6.32 4.69
CA ALA A 42 6.99 7.57 5.45
C ALA A 42 8.40 7.98 5.95
N SER A 43 9.41 7.14 5.75
CA SER A 43 10.78 7.44 6.19
C SER A 43 11.44 8.49 5.29
N GLN A 44 12.42 9.21 5.84
CA GLN A 44 13.22 10.17 5.06
C GLN A 44 14.13 9.50 4.04
N ASP A 45 14.52 8.24 4.29
CA ASP A 45 15.36 7.46 3.38
C ASP A 45 14.54 6.88 2.20
N GLY A 46 13.21 6.84 2.34
CA GLY A 46 12.30 6.27 1.35
C GLY A 46 12.26 4.74 1.33
N LEU A 47 11.63 4.22 0.29
CA LEU A 47 11.51 2.80 0.03
C LEU A 47 12.82 2.22 -0.49
N LYS A 48 13.06 0.96 -0.15
CA LYS A 48 14.11 0.14 -0.77
C LYS A 48 13.49 -0.91 -1.68
N GLU A 49 14.32 -1.48 -2.55
CA GLU A 49 13.86 -2.50 -3.50
C GLU A 49 13.25 -3.70 -2.76
N GLU A 50 13.85 -4.06 -1.61
CA GLU A 50 13.34 -5.15 -0.79
C GLU A 50 11.94 -4.86 -0.24
N ASP A 51 11.60 -3.61 0.08
CA ASP A 51 10.27 -3.23 0.56
C ASP A 51 9.22 -3.42 -0.53
N ILE A 52 9.54 -3.04 -1.77
CA ILE A 52 8.67 -3.19 -2.94
C ILE A 52 8.45 -4.68 -3.27
N VAL A 53 9.54 -5.46 -3.30
CA VAL A 53 9.48 -6.89 -3.58
C VAL A 53 8.67 -7.63 -2.51
N GLU A 54 8.90 -7.33 -1.23
CA GLU A 54 8.13 -7.94 -0.14
C GLU A 54 6.64 -7.59 -0.24
N TYR A 55 6.31 -6.32 -0.49
CA TYR A 55 4.92 -5.89 -0.63
C TYR A 55 4.24 -6.54 -1.84
N SER A 56 4.92 -6.63 -2.98
CA SER A 56 4.43 -7.31 -4.18
C SER A 56 4.16 -8.80 -3.92
N ASN A 57 5.09 -9.49 -3.25
CA ASN A 57 4.89 -10.89 -2.84
C ASN A 57 3.68 -11.05 -1.91
N SER A 58 3.41 -10.08 -1.03
CA SER A 58 2.22 -10.09 -0.17
C SER A 58 0.92 -9.93 -0.95
N VAL A 59 0.89 -9.06 -1.98
CA VAL A 59 -0.25 -8.92 -2.89
C VAL A 59 -0.54 -10.25 -3.58
N GLU A 60 0.49 -10.90 -4.13
CA GLU A 60 0.38 -12.21 -4.80
C GLU A 60 -0.07 -13.31 -3.83
N TYR A 61 0.47 -13.32 -2.61
CA TYR A 61 0.07 -14.28 -1.58
C TYR A 61 -1.42 -14.16 -1.26
N ILE A 62 -1.91 -12.96 -0.94
CA ILE A 62 -3.34 -12.75 -0.63
C ILE A 62 -4.20 -13.15 -1.83
N GLN A 63 -3.78 -12.82 -3.06
CA GLN A 63 -4.48 -13.23 -4.27
C GLN A 63 -4.56 -14.76 -4.40
N SER A 64 -3.46 -15.46 -4.15
CA SER A 64 -3.38 -16.93 -4.24
C SER A 64 -4.28 -17.64 -3.23
N VAL A 65 -4.51 -17.04 -2.06
CA VAL A 65 -5.41 -17.56 -1.02
C VAL A 65 -6.86 -17.23 -1.34
N GLN A 66 -7.14 -16.04 -1.86
CA GLN A 66 -8.49 -15.61 -2.22
C GLN A 66 -9.08 -16.39 -3.40
N LEU A 67 -8.29 -16.74 -4.41
CA LEU A 67 -8.80 -17.47 -5.59
C LEU A 67 -9.53 -18.78 -5.24
N PRO A 68 -8.96 -19.69 -4.43
CA PRO A 68 -9.62 -20.95 -4.07
C PRO A 68 -10.62 -20.82 -2.92
N LEU A 69 -10.43 -19.87 -2.00
CA LEU A 69 -11.19 -19.83 -0.73
C LEU A 69 -12.13 -18.63 -0.61
N GLY A 70 -12.10 -17.68 -1.54
CA GLY A 70 -12.84 -16.41 -1.46
C GLY A 70 -14.33 -16.55 -1.08
N PRO A 71 -15.12 -17.44 -1.69
CA PRO A 71 -16.54 -17.63 -1.34
C PRO A 71 -16.78 -18.18 0.08
N HIS A 72 -15.73 -18.72 0.69
CA HIS A 72 -15.78 -19.38 1.99
C HIS A 72 -15.23 -18.51 3.12
N LEU A 73 -14.39 -17.54 2.81
CA LEU A 73 -13.80 -16.63 3.79
C LEU A 73 -14.85 -15.65 4.31
N GLU A 74 -14.67 -15.16 5.54
CA GLU A 74 -15.61 -14.23 6.18
C GLU A 74 -15.77 -12.93 5.36
N LEU A 75 -16.99 -12.38 5.36
CA LEU A 75 -17.32 -11.12 4.66
C LEU A 75 -16.43 -9.96 5.16
N GLY A 76 -15.86 -9.19 4.23
CA GLY A 76 -14.97 -8.06 4.55
C GLY A 76 -13.48 -8.40 4.59
N LEU A 77 -13.10 -9.62 4.16
CA LEU A 77 -11.71 -10.02 4.08
C LEU A 77 -10.86 -9.10 3.19
N VAL A 78 -9.63 -8.84 3.65
CA VAL A 78 -8.59 -8.13 2.89
C VAL A 78 -8.41 -8.72 1.51
N THR A 79 -8.48 -7.86 0.49
CA THR A 79 -8.25 -8.18 -0.93
C THR A 79 -6.88 -7.68 -1.39
N PRO A 80 -6.33 -8.20 -2.51
CA PRO A 80 -5.17 -7.60 -3.17
C PRO A 80 -5.38 -6.11 -3.45
N ALA A 81 -6.60 -5.73 -3.86
CA ALA A 81 -6.96 -4.34 -4.08
C ALA A 81 -6.87 -3.47 -2.80
N ALA A 82 -7.12 -4.03 -1.62
CA ALA A 82 -6.98 -3.31 -0.35
C ALA A 82 -5.53 -2.97 -0.02
N LEU A 83 -4.56 -3.81 -0.42
CA LEU A 83 -3.13 -3.51 -0.29
C LEU A 83 -2.72 -2.34 -1.19
N ILE A 84 -3.19 -2.34 -2.45
CA ILE A 84 -2.93 -1.23 -3.37
C ILE A 84 -3.59 0.06 -2.85
N GLN A 85 -4.84 -0.02 -2.42
CA GLN A 85 -5.57 1.13 -1.91
C GLN A 85 -4.89 1.75 -0.68
N ASN A 86 -4.30 0.93 0.20
CA ASN A 86 -3.48 1.41 1.31
C ASN A 86 -2.32 2.29 0.81
N VAL A 87 -1.56 1.84 -0.19
CA VAL A 87 -0.46 2.61 -0.77
C VAL A 87 -0.95 3.94 -1.36
N THR A 88 -2.07 3.92 -2.09
CA THR A 88 -2.68 5.15 -2.62
C THR A 88 -3.01 6.16 -1.53
N ILE A 89 -3.60 5.69 -0.42
CA ILE A 89 -3.97 6.54 0.73
C ILE A 89 -2.72 7.14 1.37
N GLU A 90 -1.67 6.34 1.59
CA GLU A 90 -0.44 6.83 2.22
C GLU A 90 0.35 7.78 1.32
N LEU A 91 0.38 7.53 0.00
CA LEU A 91 0.98 8.46 -0.97
C LEU A 91 0.26 9.81 -0.97
N GLU A 92 -1.06 9.81 -0.92
CA GLU A 92 -1.85 11.04 -0.87
C GLU A 92 -1.60 11.82 0.43
N LYS A 93 -1.52 11.12 1.58
CA LYS A 93 -1.10 11.74 2.84
C LYS A 93 0.29 12.35 2.74
N GLY A 94 1.25 11.61 2.19
CA GLY A 94 2.62 12.06 1.98
C GLY A 94 2.69 13.30 1.10
N ARG A 95 1.94 13.31 -0.01
CA ARG A 95 1.82 14.47 -0.89
C ARG A 95 1.27 15.67 -0.12
N GLN A 96 0.13 15.53 0.56
CA GLN A 96 -0.47 16.62 1.34
C GLN A 96 0.48 17.17 2.40
N CYS A 97 1.30 16.33 3.05
CA CYS A 97 2.34 16.81 3.94
C CYS A 97 3.35 17.71 3.19
N LEU A 98 3.84 17.30 2.02
CA LEU A 98 4.77 18.10 1.22
C LEU A 98 4.19 19.43 0.74
N GLU A 99 2.89 19.50 0.47
CA GLU A 99 2.22 20.75 0.08
C GLU A 99 2.20 21.77 1.24
N ASN A 100 2.24 21.30 2.49
CA ASN A 100 2.16 22.12 3.70
C ASN A 100 3.53 22.49 4.29
N ILE A 101 4.60 21.84 3.84
CA ILE A 101 5.98 22.11 4.30
C ILE A 101 6.65 23.04 3.27
N ASN A 102 7.48 23.99 3.73
CA ASN A 102 8.32 24.77 2.81
C ASN A 102 9.11 23.80 1.92
N LEU A 103 8.82 23.81 0.61
CA LEU A 103 9.35 22.91 -0.45
C LEU A 103 10.75 22.37 -0.17
N ASP A 104 10.83 21.32 0.64
CA ASP A 104 12.07 20.66 1.01
C ASP A 104 12.43 19.71 -0.13
N SER A 105 13.52 20.03 -0.83
CA SER A 105 13.94 19.29 -2.02
C SER A 105 14.22 17.83 -1.72
N HIS A 106 14.72 17.51 -0.53
CA HIS A 106 15.06 16.13 -0.17
C HIS A 106 13.80 15.28 0.06
N LEU A 107 12.79 15.85 0.74
CA LEU A 107 11.53 15.14 0.96
C LEU A 107 10.73 14.95 -0.35
N ILE A 108 10.80 15.92 -1.26
CA ILE A 108 10.20 15.82 -2.60
C ILE A 108 10.93 14.76 -3.44
N GLU A 109 12.26 14.76 -3.43
CA GLU A 109 13.06 13.74 -4.12
C GLU A 109 12.72 12.34 -3.61
N THR A 110 12.64 12.17 -2.29
CA THR A 110 12.27 10.89 -1.66
C THR A 110 10.87 10.44 -2.08
N HIS A 111 9.89 11.34 -2.05
CA HIS A 111 8.52 11.02 -2.46
C HIS A 111 8.42 10.64 -3.94
N LEU A 112 9.07 11.38 -4.83
CA LEU A 112 9.12 11.06 -6.26
C LEU A 112 9.90 9.77 -6.52
N GLY A 113 10.96 9.50 -5.75
CA GLY A 113 11.71 8.24 -5.76
C GLY A 113 10.81 7.05 -5.42
N ASN A 114 10.06 7.16 -4.32
CA ASN A 114 9.09 6.14 -3.91
C ASN A 114 8.05 5.86 -5.01
N LEU A 115 7.47 6.91 -5.59
CA LEU A 115 6.52 6.79 -6.70
C LEU A 115 7.16 6.15 -7.95
N CYS A 116 8.44 6.43 -8.22
CA CYS A 116 9.15 5.86 -9.35
C CYS A 116 9.38 4.34 -9.20
N MET A 117 9.72 3.90 -7.98
CA MET A 117 9.82 2.48 -7.66
C MET A 117 8.44 1.81 -7.74
N LEU A 118 7.44 2.41 -7.13
CA LEU A 118 6.07 1.89 -7.10
C LEU A 118 5.48 1.73 -8.49
N LYS A 119 5.58 2.73 -9.38
CA LYS A 119 5.04 2.62 -10.75
C LYS A 119 5.75 1.56 -11.60
N SER A 120 7.00 1.23 -11.26
CA SER A 120 7.78 0.24 -11.99
C SER A 120 7.31 -1.19 -11.67
N THR A 121 6.70 -1.39 -10.50
CA THR A 121 6.14 -2.69 -10.06
C THR A 121 4.61 -2.75 -10.22
N PHE A 122 3.92 -1.66 -9.91
CA PHE A 122 2.46 -1.54 -9.96
C PHE A 122 2.07 -0.39 -10.89
N GLN A 123 1.63 -0.74 -12.10
CA GLN A 123 1.37 0.24 -13.16
C GLN A 123 0.30 1.28 -12.79
N GLU A 124 -0.60 0.96 -11.86
CA GLU A 124 -1.65 1.87 -11.39
C GLU A 124 -1.13 3.15 -10.72
N PHE A 125 0.14 3.19 -10.28
CA PHE A 125 0.75 4.41 -9.75
C PHE A 125 1.40 5.30 -10.81
N GLU A 126 1.34 4.95 -12.09
CA GLU A 126 1.92 5.77 -13.16
C GLU A 126 1.28 7.17 -13.21
N SER A 127 -0.05 7.27 -13.08
CA SER A 127 -0.74 8.56 -13.00
C SER A 127 -0.31 9.36 -11.77
N ASN A 128 -0.22 8.72 -10.60
CA ASN A 128 0.19 9.38 -9.36
C ASN A 128 1.60 9.99 -9.48
N TYR A 129 2.52 9.28 -10.13
CA TYR A 129 3.85 9.78 -10.43
C TYR A 129 3.81 11.01 -11.34
N ILE A 130 3.13 10.90 -12.49
CA ILE A 130 3.05 11.99 -13.48
C ILE A 130 2.43 13.24 -12.86
N ASP A 131 1.34 13.09 -12.10
CA ASP A 131 0.64 14.20 -11.48
C ASP A 131 1.47 14.87 -10.38
N SER A 132 2.21 14.09 -9.60
CA SER A 132 3.12 14.61 -8.57
C SER A 132 4.30 15.37 -9.20
N CYS A 133 4.90 14.85 -10.28
CA CYS A 133 5.96 15.54 -11.01
C CYS A 133 5.50 16.91 -11.52
N LYS A 134 4.34 16.97 -12.18
CA LYS A 134 3.77 18.23 -12.69
C LYS A 134 3.49 19.22 -11.56
N TYR A 135 2.91 18.75 -10.45
CA TYR A 135 2.61 19.59 -9.30
C TYR A 135 3.88 20.25 -8.75
N PHE A 136 4.94 19.48 -8.50
CA PHE A 136 6.18 20.03 -7.94
C PHE A 136 6.92 20.92 -8.94
N GLU A 137 6.91 20.59 -10.24
CA GLU A 137 7.43 21.47 -11.29
C GLU A 137 6.75 22.85 -11.30
N ASP A 138 5.42 22.88 -11.18
CA ASP A 138 4.64 24.12 -11.09
C ASP A 138 4.99 24.92 -9.83
N CYS A 139 5.12 24.25 -8.68
CA CYS A 139 5.51 24.85 -7.42
C CYS A 139 6.91 25.50 -7.50
N TYR A 140 7.91 24.79 -8.02
CA TYR A 140 9.26 25.34 -8.20
C TYR A 140 9.28 26.49 -9.21
N THR A 141 8.54 26.36 -10.31
CA THR A 141 8.43 27.43 -11.33
C THR A 141 7.84 28.71 -10.73
N LYS A 142 6.82 28.59 -9.87
CA LYS A 142 6.23 29.73 -9.15
C LYS A 142 7.23 30.35 -8.17
N LEU A 143 7.95 29.54 -7.40
CA LEU A 143 9.00 30.04 -6.50
C LEU A 143 10.07 30.84 -7.25
N VAL A 144 10.62 30.28 -8.32
CA VAL A 144 11.65 30.95 -9.13
C VAL A 144 11.12 32.27 -9.71
N LYS A 145 9.89 32.30 -10.23
CA LYS A 145 9.26 33.54 -10.70
C LYS A 145 9.08 34.57 -9.58
N SER A 146 8.70 34.14 -8.38
CA SER A 146 8.54 35.04 -7.24
C SER A 146 9.86 35.63 -6.76
N ALA A 147 10.95 34.84 -6.78
CA ALA A 147 12.29 35.30 -6.44
C ALA A 147 12.88 36.25 -7.50
N ASN A 148 12.54 36.04 -8.77
CA ASN A 148 12.94 36.88 -9.91
C ASN A 148 11.97 38.04 -10.18
N GLY A 149 10.95 38.24 -9.35
CA GLY A 149 10.06 39.40 -9.40
C GLY A 149 10.82 40.70 -9.15
N PRO A 150 10.31 41.86 -9.58
CA PRO A 150 11.06 43.11 -9.54
C PRO A 150 11.54 43.42 -8.13
N ILE A 151 12.86 43.59 -7.97
CA ILE A 151 13.45 44.25 -6.81
C ILE A 151 12.86 45.66 -6.84
N ALA A 152 12.00 45.98 -5.87
CA ALA A 152 11.51 47.35 -5.71
C ALA A 152 12.74 48.27 -5.60
N ALA A 153 12.90 49.12 -6.60
CA ALA A 153 13.91 50.17 -6.64
C ALA A 153 13.58 51.27 -5.63
#